data_AF-A0A2G6FR32-F1
#
_entry.id   AF-A0A2G6FR32-F1
#
_cell.length_a   1.000
_cell.length_b   1.000
_cell.length_c   1.000
_cell.angle_alpha   90.00
_cell.angle_beta   90.00
_cell.angle_gamma   90.00
#
_symmetry.space_group_name_H-M   'P 1'
#
loop_
_entity.id
_entity.type
_entity.pdbx_description
1 polymer ?
#
loop_
_entity_poly.entity_id
_entity_poly.type
_entity_poly.pdbx_seq_one_letter_code
_entity_poly.pdbx_strand_id
1 'polypeptide(L)'
;MTHSARPHLEKLHEAILLERKHARNLEIQEMERVVREKEELVNILSHFKELAPEDQELAQKIRRENRRNAFLFRSTLGWIRETMEFFGKRSVTSTYSSAASEVPFQVHGRLLSGKI
;
A
#
# COMPACT_ATOMS: atom_id res chain seq x y z
N MET A 1 25.94 -28.19 -7.00
CA MET A 1 25.87 -27.05 -6.06
C MET A 1 24.44 -26.96 -5.58
N THR A 2 24.16 -27.31 -4.33
CA THR A 2 22.81 -27.24 -3.75
C THR A 2 22.43 -25.77 -3.61
N HIS A 3 21.61 -25.24 -4.54
CA HIS A 3 21.01 -23.92 -4.35
C HIS A 3 20.14 -24.00 -3.09
N SER A 4 20.58 -23.38 -2.01
CA SER A 4 19.80 -23.28 -0.78
C SER A 4 18.83 -22.11 -0.90
N ALA A 5 17.57 -22.34 -0.52
CA ALA A 5 16.53 -21.30 -0.50
C ALA A 5 16.73 -20.30 0.65
N ARG A 6 17.44 -20.70 1.71
CA ARG A 6 17.67 -19.92 2.93
C ARG A 6 18.18 -18.49 2.73
N PRO A 7 19.26 -18.21 1.97
CA PRO A 7 19.73 -16.84 1.78
C PRO A 7 18.69 -15.94 1.09
N HIS A 8 17.85 -16.50 0.23
CA HIS A 8 16.76 -15.75 -0.42
C HIS A 8 15.62 -15.48 0.56
N LEU A 9 15.31 -16.41 1.47
CA LEU A 9 14.34 -16.20 2.55
C LEU A 9 14.82 -15.14 3.55
N GLU A 10 16.09 -15.15 3.92
CA GLU A 10 16.68 -14.15 4.82
C GLU A 10 16.58 -12.74 4.21
N LYS A 11 16.94 -12.59 2.93
CA LYS A 11 16.76 -11.33 2.18
C LYS A 11 15.29 -10.92 2.09
N LEU A 12 14.39 -11.86 1.83
CA LEU A 12 12.96 -11.58 1.75
C LEU A 12 12.41 -11.08 3.10
N HIS A 13 12.86 -11.69 4.20
CA HIS A 13 12.49 -11.25 5.53
C HIS A 13 12.98 -9.83 5.83
N GLU A 14 14.22 -9.51 5.46
CA GLU A 14 14.77 -8.15 5.60
C GLU A 14 13.99 -7.13 4.77
N ALA A 15 13.69 -7.44 3.50
CA ALA A 15 12.90 -6.58 2.62
C ALA A 15 11.51 -6.28 3.21
N ILE A 16 10.82 -7.26 3.81
CA ILE A 16 9.53 -7.03 4.47
C ILE A 16 9.63 -6.09 5.67
N LEU A 17 10.74 -6.14 6.42
CA LEU A 17 10.97 -5.23 7.54
C LEU A 17 11.31 -3.81 7.05
N LEU A 18 12.11 -3.70 6.00
CA LEU A 18 12.43 -2.42 5.36
C LEU A 18 11.18 -1.76 4.76
N GLU A 19 10.32 -2.52 4.08
CA GLU A 19 9.04 -2.04 3.55
C GLU A 19 8.21 -1.37 4.66
N ARG A 20 8.11 -2.01 5.83
CA ARG A 20 7.41 -1.44 6.99
C ARG A 20 8.08 -0.16 7.48
N LYS A 21 9.41 -0.11 7.52
CA LYS A 21 10.17 1.08 7.94
C LYS A 21 9.90 2.26 7.00
N HIS A 22 10.07 2.06 5.70
CA HIS A 22 9.84 3.10 4.69
C HIS A 22 8.39 3.57 4.68
N ALA A 23 7.43 2.66 4.84
CA ALA A 23 6.02 3.04 4.94
C ALA A 23 5.72 3.91 6.16
N ARG A 24 6.33 3.63 7.32
CA ARG A 24 6.18 4.47 8.53
C ARG A 24 6.78 5.87 8.35
N ASN A 25 7.85 5.97 7.57
CA ASN A 25 8.54 7.22 7.30
C ASN A 25 7.97 7.98 6.09
N LEU A 26 6.97 7.42 5.39
CA LEU A 26 6.40 7.96 4.15
C LEU A 26 7.44 8.11 3.02
N GLU A 27 8.47 7.25 3.02
CA GLU A 27 9.52 7.22 2.00
C GLU A 27 9.05 6.43 0.77
N ILE A 28 8.17 7.02 -0.05
CA ILE A 28 7.46 6.32 -1.13
C ILE A 28 8.42 5.71 -2.17
N GLN A 29 9.46 6.43 -2.57
CA GLN A 29 10.44 5.94 -3.57
C GLN A 29 11.23 4.72 -3.06
N GLU A 30 11.65 4.75 -1.80
CA GLU A 30 12.36 3.63 -1.19
C GLU A 30 11.43 2.43 -1.00
N MET A 31 10.17 2.69 -0.64
CA MET A 31 9.14 1.65 -0.56
C MET A 31 8.92 0.97 -1.92
N GLU A 32 8.84 1.71 -3.02
CA GLU A 32 8.75 1.15 -4.37
C GLU A 32 9.98 0.30 -4.74
N ARG A 33 11.18 0.75 -4.36
CA ARG A 33 12.40 -0.04 -4.59
C ARG A 33 12.34 -1.38 -3.84
N VAL A 34 11.95 -1.35 -2.57
CA VAL A 34 11.84 -2.56 -1.74
C VAL A 34 10.74 -3.49 -2.23
N VAL A 35 9.62 -2.97 -2.75
CA VAL A 35 8.57 -3.79 -3.38
C VAL A 35 9.10 -4.52 -4.60
N ARG A 36 9.86 -3.86 -5.48
CA ARG A 36 10.50 -4.51 -6.65
C ARG A 36 11.45 -5.63 -6.23
N GLU A 37 12.32 -5.37 -5.26
CA GLU A 37 13.24 -6.38 -4.72
C GLU A 37 12.48 -7.57 -4.11
N LYS A 38 11.36 -7.32 -3.43
CA LYS A 38 10.49 -8.37 -2.87
C LYS A 38 9.88 -9.23 -3.97
N GLU A 39 9.41 -8.63 -5.06
CA GLU A 39 8.85 -9.36 -6.20
C GLU A 39 9.90 -10.25 -6.87
N GLU A 40 11.11 -9.75 -7.07
CA GLU A 40 12.24 -10.54 -7.59
C GLU A 40 12.57 -11.73 -6.68
N LEU A 41 12.65 -11.51 -5.37
CA LEU A 41 12.92 -12.57 -4.39
C LEU A 41 11.81 -13.62 -4.35
N VAL A 42 10.54 -13.21 -4.43
CA VAL A 42 9.40 -14.13 -4.50
C VAL A 42 9.45 -14.95 -5.79
N ASN A 43 9.79 -14.32 -6.92
CA ASN A 43 9.95 -15.02 -8.19
C ASN A 43 11.07 -16.07 -8.11
N ILE A 44 12.23 -15.71 -7.56
CA ILE A 44 13.34 -16.66 -7.35
C ILE A 44 12.90 -17.80 -6.43
N LEU A 45 12.27 -17.49 -5.29
CA LEU A 45 11.80 -18.47 -4.32
C LEU A 45 10.74 -19.42 -4.88
N SER A 46 9.94 -18.99 -5.86
CA SER A 46 8.93 -19.85 -6.50
C SER A 46 9.52 -21.02 -7.31
N HIS A 47 10.80 -20.95 -7.67
CA HIS A 47 11.49 -22.04 -8.38
C HIS A 47 11.94 -23.17 -7.45
N PHE A 48 11.95 -22.94 -6.12
CA PHE A 48 12.30 -23.95 -5.14
C PHE A 48 11.05 -24.79 -4.80
N LYS A 49 11.04 -26.06 -5.24
CA LYS A 49 9.89 -26.97 -5.03
C LYS A 49 9.75 -27.45 -3.59
N GLU A 50 10.85 -27.59 -2.86
CA GLU A 50 10.86 -28.08 -1.49
C GLU A 50 11.75 -27.20 -0.62
N LEU A 51 11.22 -26.77 0.52
CA LEU A 51 11.98 -26.09 1.56
C LEU A 51 12.51 -27.14 2.55
N ALA A 52 13.76 -26.96 2.98
CA ALA A 52 14.30 -27.72 4.09
C ALA A 52 13.44 -27.49 5.35
N PRO A 53 13.26 -28.51 6.23
CA PRO A 53 12.52 -28.35 7.48
C PRO A 53 13.01 -27.18 8.34
N GLU A 54 14.32 -26.93 8.33
CA GLU A 54 14.98 -25.83 9.04
C GLU A 54 14.57 -24.43 8.56
N ASP A 55 14.14 -24.32 7.29
CA ASP A 55 13.73 -23.05 6.69
C ASP A 55 12.22 -22.79 6.84
N GLN A 56 11.44 -23.79 7.28
CA GLN A 56 9.99 -23.65 7.45
C GLN A 56 9.62 -22.62 8.51
N GLU A 57 10.37 -22.56 9.62
CA GLU A 57 10.13 -21.58 10.68
C GLU A 57 10.31 -20.15 10.15
N LEU A 58 11.37 -19.91 9.37
CA LEU A 58 11.63 -18.61 8.74
C LEU A 58 10.53 -18.26 7.74
N ALA A 59 10.10 -19.21 6.90
CA ALA A 59 9.00 -18.99 5.96
C ALA A 59 7.68 -18.65 6.66
N GLN A 60 7.36 -19.30 7.78
CA GLN A 60 6.18 -18.96 8.59
C GLN A 60 6.29 -17.54 9.18
N LYS A 61 7.47 -17.16 9.69
CA LYS A 61 7.74 -15.81 10.18
C LYS A 61 7.54 -14.77 9.09
N ILE A 62 8.08 -14.98 7.90
CA ILE A 62 7.90 -14.13 6.71
C ILE A 62 6.42 -13.95 6.38
N ARG A 63 5.64 -15.03 6.33
CA ARG A 63 4.19 -14.97 6.07
C ARG A 63 3.45 -14.14 7.12
N ARG A 64 3.81 -14.30 8.40
CA ARG A 64 3.21 -13.53 9.50
C ARG A 64 3.52 -12.05 9.39
N GLU A 65 4.77 -11.69 9.12
CA GLU A 65 5.18 -10.28 8.96
C GLU A 65 4.55 -9.63 7.73
N ASN A 66 4.47 -10.34 6.59
CA ASN A 66 3.82 -9.84 5.38
C ASN A 66 2.31 -9.61 5.61
N ARG A 67 1.62 -10.55 6.28
CA ARG A 67 0.21 -10.37 6.67
C ARG A 67 0.02 -9.14 7.56
N ARG A 68 0.94 -8.91 8.49
CA ARG A 68 0.93 -7.73 9.36
C ARG A 68 1.10 -6.44 8.56
N ASN A 69 2.03 -6.39 7.60
CA ASN A 69 2.21 -5.23 6.72
C ASN A 69 0.94 -4.97 5.91
N ALA A 70 0.35 -6.00 5.29
CA ALA A 70 -0.88 -5.86 4.52
C ALA A 70 -2.04 -5.31 5.36
N PHE A 71 -2.19 -5.77 6.61
CA PHE A 71 -3.17 -5.22 7.53
C PHE A 71 -2.94 -3.72 7.79
N LEU A 72 -1.69 -3.34 8.11
CA LEU A 72 -1.34 -1.93 8.36
C LEU A 72 -1.65 -1.05 7.15
N PHE A 73 -1.25 -1.46 5.94
CA PHE A 73 -1.51 -0.70 4.71
C PHE A 73 -3.01 -0.54 4.46
N ARG A 74 -3.79 -1.63 4.61
CA ARG A 74 -5.24 -1.59 4.46
C ARG A 74 -5.89 -0.62 5.46
N SER A 75 -5.49 -0.70 6.72
CA SER A 75 -6.01 0.19 7.78
C SER A 75 -5.66 1.65 7.52
N THR A 76 -4.42 1.94 7.13
CA THR A 76 -3.98 3.31 6.82
C THR A 76 -4.70 3.88 5.59
N LEU A 77 -4.86 3.10 4.51
CA LEU A 77 -5.61 3.54 3.33
C LEU A 77 -7.09 3.77 3.63
N GLY A 78 -7.69 2.93 4.49
CA GLY A 78 -9.05 3.14 4.99
C GLY A 78 -9.19 4.46 5.73
N TRP A 79 -8.27 4.73 6.66
CA TRP A 79 -8.24 6.00 7.40
C TRP A 79 -8.04 7.22 6.49
N ILE A 80 -7.16 7.14 5.49
CA ILE A 80 -6.98 8.21 4.49
C ILE A 80 -8.29 8.46 3.73
N ARG A 81 -8.97 7.40 3.28
CA ARG A 81 -10.25 7.51 2.56
C ARG A 81 -11.33 8.17 3.41
N GLU A 82 -11.52 7.71 4.65
CA GLU A 82 -12.49 8.30 5.59
C GLU A 82 -12.19 9.78 5.85
N THR A 83 -10.92 10.12 5.98
CA THR A 83 -10.46 11.52 6.17
C THR A 83 -10.78 12.38 4.95
N MET A 84 -10.54 11.86 3.73
CA MET A 84 -10.89 12.57 2.49
C MET A 84 -12.41 12.75 2.34
N GLU A 85 -13.21 11.74 2.67
CA GLU A 85 -14.69 11.84 2.66
C GLU A 85 -15.18 12.89 3.66
N PHE A 86 -14.57 12.98 4.83
CA PHE A 86 -14.87 14.01 5.83
C PHE A 86 -14.57 15.43 5.32
N PHE A 87 -13.40 15.65 4.71
CA PHE A 87 -13.05 16.97 4.15
C PHE A 87 -13.88 17.31 2.91
N GLY A 88 -14.17 16.35 2.04
CA GLY A 88 -15.03 16.54 0.87
C GLY A 88 -16.45 16.97 1.23
N LYS A 89 -17.00 16.49 2.37
CA LYS A 89 -18.29 16.94 2.90
C LYS A 89 -18.26 18.37 3.44
N ARG A 90 -17.10 18.88 3.88
CA ARG A 90 -16.94 20.26 4.39
C ARG A 90 -16.59 21.28 3.30
N SER A 91 -15.98 20.84 2.19
CA SER A 91 -15.71 21.72 1.04
C SER A 91 -16.97 22.10 0.24
N VAL A 92 -18.10 21.42 0.47
CA VAL A 92 -19.42 21.94 0.10
C VAL A 92 -19.80 23.00 1.13
N THR A 93 -19.11 24.14 1.09
CA THR A 93 -19.63 25.34 1.74
C THR A 93 -20.91 25.67 0.98
N SER A 94 -22.06 25.36 1.56
CA SER A 94 -23.31 26.02 1.20
C SER A 94 -23.05 27.52 1.35
N THR A 95 -22.69 28.17 0.24
CA THR A 95 -22.74 29.62 0.18
C THR A 95 -24.20 30.00 0.34
N TYR A 96 -24.55 30.55 1.50
CA TYR A 96 -25.78 31.32 1.63
C TYR A 96 -25.66 32.48 0.64
N SER A 97 -26.33 32.36 -0.51
CA SER A 97 -26.61 33.53 -1.32
C SER A 97 -27.49 34.47 -0.49
N SER A 98 -27.35 35.77 -0.65
CA SER A 98 -28.16 36.79 0.02
C SER A 98 -29.67 36.72 -0.31
N ALA A 99 -30.12 35.66 -1.00
CA ALA A 99 -31.48 35.40 -1.45
C ALA A 99 -32.02 34.02 -1.00
N ALA A 100 -31.42 33.37 0.01
CA ALA A 100 -31.97 32.19 0.69
C ALA A 100 -32.54 31.10 -0.25
N SER A 101 -31.81 30.76 -1.30
CA SER A 101 -32.13 29.63 -2.17
C SER A 101 -30.90 28.72 -2.27
N GLU A 102 -31.04 27.50 -1.75
CA GLU A 102 -30.05 26.44 -1.90
C GLU A 102 -30.12 25.90 -3.34
N VAL A 103 -29.01 25.99 -4.07
CA VAL A 103 -28.87 25.31 -5.36
C VAL A 103 -27.91 24.14 -5.16
N PRO A 104 -28.32 22.88 -5.42
CA PRO A 104 -27.43 21.74 -5.28
C PRO A 104 -26.34 21.79 -6.36
N PHE A 105 -25.08 21.93 -5.94
CA PHE A 105 -23.92 21.84 -6.82
C PHE A 105 -23.68 20.37 -7.20
N GLN A 106 -24.34 19.91 -8.26
CA GLN A 106 -24.07 18.60 -8.83
C GLN A 106 -22.71 18.61 -9.54
N VAL A 107 -21.70 18.00 -8.92
CA VAL A 107 -20.43 17.66 -9.57
C VAL A 107 -20.68 16.54 -10.58
N HIS A 108 -21.11 16.89 -11.79
CA HIS A 108 -21.01 15.99 -12.93
C HIS A 108 -19.67 16.22 -13.61
N GLY A 109 -18.82 15.20 -13.57
CA GLY A 109 -17.58 15.16 -14.32
C GLY A 109 -17.86 15.33 -15.80
N ARG A 110 -17.65 16.53 -16.33
CA ARG A 110 -17.58 16.78 -17.76
C ARG A 110 -16.65 17.95 -18.00
N LEU A 111 -15.49 17.57 -18.53
CA LEU A 111 -14.41 18.40 -19.07
C LEU A 111 -14.91 19.74 -19.62
N LEU A 112 -14.26 20.82 -19.17
CA LEU A 112 -14.26 22.13 -19.79
C LEU A 112 -13.85 21.99 -21.27
N SER A 113 -14.83 21.84 -22.14
CA SER A 113 -14.69 22.10 -23.58
C SER A 113 -14.96 23.58 -23.78
N GLY A 114 -13.88 24.36 -23.95
CA GLY A 114 -13.96 25.80 -24.09
C GLY A 114 -14.62 26.27 -25.40
N LYS A 115 -15.18 27.47 -25.32
CA LYS A 115 -14.89 28.60 -26.21
C LYS A 115 -15.46 29.87 -25.56
N ILE A 116 -14.63 30.93 -25.55
CA ILE A 116 -15.08 32.32 -25.47
C ILE A 116 -15.71 32.65 -26.83
#